data_AF-A0A7C1B1X7-F1
#
_entry.id   AF-A0A7C1B1X7-F1
#
_cell.length_a   1.000
_cell.length_b   1.000
_cell.length_c   1.000
_cell.angle_alpha   90.00
_cell.angle_beta   90.00
_cell.angle_gamma   90.00
#
_symmetry.space_group_name_H-M   'P 1'
#
loop_
_entity.id
_entity.type
_entity.pdbx_description
1 polymer ?
#
loop_
_entity_poly.entity_id
_entity_poly.type
_entity_poly.pdbx_seq_one_letter_code
_entity_poly.pdbx_strand_id
1 'polypeptide(L)'
;MISEEWMNLWMFLLIVLFFLIVIQGLRYLFLRINLKREKEEMKERLKSDRRYNIFEKPPLKFDMIYDNNIFLEIENESDLTVKNLSINLSFREKTMPMIVDVPPGRMKIPVEIETSSGGVELNLSFNYVYRFQRFSGRITRYFFIKEEKSIKEIKKEYRELVKKYHPDLAKNEEERKYFESQLEKINEKYSKILKEKRSVL
;
A
#
# COMPACT_ATOMS: atom_id res chain seq x y z
N MET A 1 46.99 -79.36 28.86
CA MET A 1 46.98 -78.26 29.87
C MET A 1 47.44 -77.00 29.17
N ILE A 2 46.58 -75.98 29.07
CA ILE A 2 47.01 -74.64 28.64
C ILE A 2 47.90 -74.11 29.77
N SER A 3 49.10 -73.61 29.45
CA SER A 3 49.98 -73.07 30.50
C SER A 3 49.40 -71.76 31.03
N GLU A 4 49.64 -71.51 32.31
CA GLU A 4 49.10 -70.37 33.06
C GLU A 4 49.44 -69.02 32.40
N GLU A 5 50.61 -68.93 31.76
CA GLU A 5 51.08 -67.78 30.98
C GLU A 5 50.17 -67.46 29.78
N TRP A 6 49.71 -68.49 29.05
CA TRP A 6 48.78 -68.30 27.94
C TRP A 6 47.40 -67.84 28.41
N MET A 7 46.94 -68.36 29.55
CA MET A 7 45.66 -67.94 30.14
C MET A 7 45.69 -66.47 30.59
N ASN A 8 46.81 -66.02 31.18
CA ASN A 8 47.01 -64.62 31.57
C ASN A 8 47.10 -63.68 30.36
N LEU A 9 47.72 -64.11 29.25
CA LEU A 9 47.78 -63.35 28.01
C LEU A 9 46.39 -63.17 27.37
N TRP A 10 45.56 -64.22 27.36
CA TRP A 10 44.18 -64.14 26.87
C TRP A 10 43.29 -63.25 27.75
N MET A 11 43.46 -63.32 29.07
CA MET A 11 42.75 -62.43 30.00
C MET A 11 43.16 -60.96 29.81
N PHE A 12 44.44 -60.69 29.59
CA PHE A 12 44.92 -59.34 29.29
C PHE A 12 44.32 -58.81 27.96
N LEU A 13 44.31 -59.63 26.91
CA LEU A 13 43.69 -59.28 25.63
C LEU A 13 42.19 -59.00 25.76
N LEU A 14 41.46 -59.79 26.55
CA LEU A 14 40.04 -59.57 26.82
C LEU A 14 39.79 -58.24 27.55
N ILE A 15 40.64 -57.91 28.53
CA ILE A 15 40.56 -56.63 29.25
C ILE A 15 40.81 -55.46 28.30
N VAL A 16 41.85 -55.53 27.45
CA VAL A 16 42.14 -54.50 26.45
C VAL A 16 40.99 -54.34 25.47
N LEU A 17 40.41 -55.44 24.98
CA LEU A 17 39.24 -55.43 24.09
C LEU A 17 38.03 -54.77 24.76
N PHE A 18 37.79 -55.08 26.04
CA PHE A 18 36.72 -54.47 26.83
C PHE A 18 36.90 -52.94 26.93
N PHE A 19 38.10 -52.46 27.24
CA PHE A 19 38.38 -51.02 27.29
C PHE A 19 38.20 -50.34 25.92
N LEU A 20 38.60 -50.98 24.82
CA LEU A 20 38.38 -50.44 23.48
C LEU A 20 36.88 -50.27 23.15
N ILE A 21 36.05 -51.25 23.52
CA ILE A 21 34.59 -51.19 23.34
C ILE A 21 34.00 -50.06 24.19
N VAL A 22 34.42 -49.92 25.45
CA VAL A 22 33.95 -48.85 26.35
C VAL A 22 34.33 -47.48 25.81
N ILE A 23 35.56 -47.29 25.35
CA ILE A 23 36.03 -46.02 24.77
C ILE A 23 35.24 -45.67 23.50
N GLN A 24 34.99 -46.64 22.62
CA GLN A 24 34.16 -46.43 21.43
C GLN A 24 32.72 -46.06 21.79
N GLY A 25 32.13 -46.73 22.79
CA GLY A 25 30.79 -46.43 23.30
C GLY A 25 30.69 -45.01 23.86
N LEU A 26 31.67 -44.58 24.66
CA LEU A 26 31.76 -43.22 25.20
C LEU A 26 31.89 -42.17 24.10
N ARG A 27 32.72 -42.44 23.08
CA ARG A 27 32.90 -41.53 21.94
C ARG A 27 31.62 -41.37 21.13
N TYR A 28 30.88 -42.46 20.91
CA TYR A 28 29.57 -42.42 20.24
C TYR A 28 28.55 -41.63 21.06
N LEU A 29 28.50 -41.83 22.37
CA LEU A 29 27.59 -41.11 23.26
C LEU A 29 27.85 -39.60 23.25
N PHE A 30 29.14 -39.20 23.28
CA PHE A 30 29.55 -37.80 23.21
C PHE A 30 29.14 -37.14 21.89
N LEU A 31 29.37 -37.82 20.76
CA LEU A 31 28.92 -37.34 19.45
C LEU A 31 27.40 -37.15 19.39
N ARG A 32 26.64 -38.08 19.97
CA ARG A 32 25.17 -38.02 19.99
C ARG A 32 24.66 -36.85 20.83
N ILE A 33 25.30 -36.56 21.96
CA ILE A 33 24.96 -35.40 22.80
C ILE A 33 25.25 -34.09 22.06
N ASN A 34 26.43 -33.97 21.44
CA ASN A 34 26.78 -32.77 20.66
C ASN A 34 25.81 -32.53 19.51
N LEU A 35 25.47 -33.57 18.74
CA LEU A 35 24.49 -33.47 17.66
C LEU A 35 23.09 -33.07 18.17
N LYS A 36 22.70 -33.53 19.37
CA LYS A 36 21.43 -33.13 19.97
C LYS A 36 21.46 -31.66 20.39
N ARG A 37 22.56 -31.20 21.00
CA ARG A 37 22.75 -29.81 21.39
C ARG A 37 22.77 -28.88 20.19
N GLU A 38 23.51 -29.22 19.14
CA GLU A 38 23.52 -28.45 17.88
C GLU A 38 22.15 -28.39 17.22
N LYS A 39 21.37 -29.48 17.24
CA LYS A 39 19.98 -29.47 16.74
C LYS A 39 19.07 -28.57 17.56
N GLU A 40 19.22 -28.55 18.88
CA GLU A 40 18.46 -27.66 19.76
C GLU A 40 18.87 -26.21 19.55
N GLU A 41 20.17 -25.90 19.48
CA GLU A 41 20.70 -24.57 19.15
C GLU A 41 20.23 -24.10 17.76
N MET A 42 20.26 -24.97 16.75
CA MET A 42 19.77 -24.67 15.41
C MET A 42 18.25 -24.43 15.41
N LYS A 43 17.48 -25.20 16.18
CA LYS A 43 16.04 -25.00 16.36
C LYS A 43 15.72 -23.69 17.07
N GLU A 44 16.53 -23.29 18.06
CA GLU A 44 16.40 -22.01 18.75
C GLU A 44 16.75 -20.84 17.83
N ARG A 45 17.83 -20.92 17.05
CA ARG A 45 18.17 -19.93 16.01
C ARG A 45 17.05 -19.77 14.98
N LEU A 46 16.51 -20.89 14.48
CA LEU A 46 15.37 -20.86 13.57
C LEU A 46 14.09 -20.30 14.23
N LYS A 47 13.92 -20.50 15.54
CA LYS A 47 12.78 -19.98 16.30
C LYS A 47 12.96 -18.50 16.65
N SER A 48 14.18 -18.00 16.86
CA SER A 48 14.45 -16.56 16.96
C SER A 48 14.23 -15.90 15.61
N ASP A 49 14.75 -16.47 14.52
CA ASP A 49 14.57 -15.93 13.17
C ASP A 49 13.08 -15.90 12.78
N ARG A 50 12.31 -16.94 13.14
CA ARG A 50 10.85 -16.92 12.98
C ARG A 50 10.13 -15.93 13.89
N ARG A 51 10.62 -15.67 15.11
CA ARG A 51 10.06 -14.64 16.00
C ARG A 51 10.34 -13.22 15.49
N TYR A 52 11.45 -13.00 14.79
CA TYR A 52 11.70 -11.76 14.04
C TYR A 52 10.85 -11.65 12.76
N ASN A 53 10.44 -12.78 12.20
CA ASN A 53 9.51 -12.88 11.05
C ASN A 53 8.05 -13.11 11.46
N ILE A 54 7.62 -12.66 12.64
CA ILE A 54 6.20 -12.33 12.80
C ILE A 54 6.00 -11.18 11.82
N PHE A 55 5.35 -11.47 10.69
CA PHE A 55 5.00 -10.46 9.68
C PHE A 55 4.18 -9.39 10.38
N GLU A 56 4.84 -8.34 10.86
CA GLU A 56 4.18 -7.18 11.41
C GLU A 56 3.34 -6.62 10.27
N LYS A 57 2.06 -6.39 10.55
CA LYS A 57 1.17 -5.75 9.61
C LYS A 57 1.83 -4.42 9.18
N PRO A 58 1.85 -4.08 7.89
CA PRO A 58 2.45 -2.84 7.44
C PRO A 58 1.84 -1.67 8.22
N PRO A 59 2.65 -0.80 8.84
CA PRO A 59 2.15 0.29 9.66
C PRO A 59 1.47 1.37 8.81
N LEU A 60 1.76 1.41 7.51
CA LEU A 60 1.18 2.37 6.58
C LEU A 60 0.03 1.76 5.78
N LYS A 61 -1.09 2.46 5.78
CA LYS A 61 -2.19 2.29 4.82
C LYS A 61 -2.18 3.44 3.84
N PHE A 62 -2.56 3.14 2.61
CA PHE A 62 -2.57 4.09 1.50
C PHE A 62 -3.94 4.05 0.84
N ASP A 63 -4.48 5.21 0.52
CA ASP A 63 -5.65 5.35 -0.35
C ASP A 63 -5.48 6.57 -1.26
N MET A 64 -6.25 6.60 -2.35
CA MET A 64 -6.36 7.77 -3.21
C MET A 64 -7.82 8.21 -3.22
N ILE A 65 -8.03 9.49 -2.93
CA ILE A 65 -9.37 10.08 -2.78
C ILE A 65 -9.50 11.21 -3.79
N TYR A 66 -10.69 11.33 -4.38
CA TYR A 66 -11.05 12.44 -5.26
C TYR A 66 -12.21 13.22 -4.64
N ASP A 67 -11.95 14.48 -4.31
CA ASP A 67 -12.93 15.46 -3.80
C ASP A 67 -12.57 16.83 -4.38
N ASN A 68 -13.00 17.07 -5.63
CA ASN A 68 -12.55 18.12 -6.56
C ASN A 68 -11.06 18.08 -6.95
N ASN A 69 -10.19 17.81 -5.98
CA ASN A 69 -8.77 17.53 -6.17
C ASN A 69 -8.46 16.07 -5.80
N ILE A 70 -7.36 15.56 -6.33
CA ILE A 70 -6.88 14.21 -5.99
C ILE A 70 -5.93 14.32 -4.81
N PHE A 71 -6.15 13.47 -3.81
CA PHE A 71 -5.31 13.38 -2.63
C PHE A 71 -4.79 11.96 -2.48
N LEU A 72 -3.50 11.85 -2.18
CA LEU A 72 -2.90 10.65 -1.62
C LEU A 72 -3.05 10.72 -0.10
N GLU A 73 -3.85 9.81 0.46
CA GLU A 73 -3.99 9.66 1.90
C GLU A 73 -3.09 8.54 2.40
N ILE A 74 -2.28 8.85 3.41
CA ILE A 74 -1.39 7.90 4.06
C ILE A 74 -1.76 7.89 5.54
N GLU A 75 -2.20 6.75 6.05
CA GLU A 75 -2.49 6.54 7.46
C GLU A 75 -1.37 5.69 8.08
N ASN A 76 -0.65 6.28 9.02
CA ASN A 76 0.35 5.60 9.83
C ASN A 76 -0.28 5.13 11.13
N GLU A 77 -0.52 3.81 11.24
CA GLU A 77 -1.05 3.13 12.42
C GLU A 77 0.01 2.97 13.54
N SER A 78 1.26 3.40 13.32
CA SER A 78 2.33 3.30 14.30
C SER A 78 2.59 4.61 15.06
N ASP A 79 3.15 4.48 16.25
CA ASP A 79 3.55 5.62 17.09
C ASP A 79 4.84 6.31 16.63
N LEU A 80 5.48 5.78 15.58
CA LEU A 80 6.77 6.27 15.08
C LEU A 80 6.62 6.86 13.67
N THR A 81 7.37 7.92 13.40
CA THR A 81 7.46 8.48 12.04
C THR A 81 8.18 7.49 11.12
N VAL A 82 7.54 7.11 10.02
CA VAL A 82 8.18 6.35 8.94
C VAL A 82 8.95 7.32 8.06
N LYS A 83 10.27 7.16 8.02
CA LYS A 83 11.16 8.05 7.27
C LYS A 83 11.46 7.53 5.88
N ASN A 84 11.73 8.45 4.95
CA ASN A 84 12.18 8.15 3.60
C ASN A 84 11.25 7.20 2.84
N LEU A 85 9.94 7.38 2.99
CA LEU A 85 8.97 6.67 2.17
C LEU A 85 9.13 7.15 0.73
N SER A 86 9.61 6.28 -0.15
CA SER A 86 9.68 6.52 -1.58
C SER A 86 8.32 6.18 -2.19
N ILE A 87 7.76 7.13 -2.92
CA ILE A 87 6.48 6.98 -3.61
C ILE A 87 6.70 7.41 -5.05
N ASN A 88 6.24 6.61 -6.01
CA ASN A 88 6.12 7.03 -7.39
C ASN A 88 4.65 6.97 -7.78
N LEU A 89 4.11 8.13 -8.12
CA LEU A 89 2.76 8.24 -8.65
C LEU A 89 2.84 8.40 -10.17
N SER A 90 2.24 7.48 -10.90
CA SER A 90 2.23 7.48 -12.36
C SER A 90 0.83 7.77 -12.88
N PHE A 91 0.76 8.69 -13.83
CA PHE A 91 -0.44 9.07 -14.58
C PHE A 91 -0.08 9.19 -16.06
N ARG A 92 -0.71 8.38 -16.91
CA ARG A 92 -0.36 8.25 -18.34
C ARG A 92 1.16 7.99 -18.48
N GLU A 93 1.87 8.86 -19.18
CA GLU A 93 3.33 8.78 -19.39
C GLU A 93 4.13 9.59 -18.36
N LYS A 94 3.47 10.33 -17.45
CA LYS A 94 4.13 11.12 -16.41
C LYS A 94 4.28 10.28 -15.13
N THR A 95 5.47 10.27 -14.56
CA THR A 95 5.73 9.70 -13.24
C THR A 95 6.29 10.79 -12.32
N MET A 96 5.68 10.93 -11.15
CA MET A 96 6.04 11.88 -10.11
C MET A 96 6.65 11.12 -8.93
N PRO A 97 7.99 11.06 -8.84
CA PRO A 97 8.67 10.53 -7.66
C PRO A 97 8.60 11.53 -6.51
N MET A 98 8.35 11.05 -5.30
CA MET A 98 8.35 11.83 -4.08
C MET A 98 8.95 11.02 -2.93
N ILE A 99 9.61 11.71 -2.01
CA ILE A 99 10.14 11.14 -0.78
C ILE A 99 9.52 11.92 0.37
N VAL A 100 8.86 11.19 1.27
CA VAL A 100 8.06 11.81 2.34
C VAL A 100 8.37 11.13 3.67
N ASP A 101 8.41 11.91 4.74
CA ASP A 101 8.39 11.40 6.10
C ASP A 101 6.95 11.40 6.61
N VAL A 102 6.46 10.25 7.03
CA VAL A 102 5.04 10.06 7.42
C VAL A 102 4.95 10.01 8.95
N PRO A 103 4.45 11.07 9.61
CA PRO A 103 4.26 11.08 11.05
C PRO A 103 3.13 10.11 11.48
N PRO A 104 3.00 9.81 12.78
CA PRO A 104 1.84 9.08 13.31
C PRO A 104 0.52 9.76 12.93
N GLY A 105 -0.50 8.96 12.58
CA GLY A 105 -1.81 9.46 12.19
C GLY A 105 -1.98 9.61 10.67
N ARG A 106 -2.86 10.52 10.24
CA ARG A 106 -3.25 10.69 8.83
C ARG A 106 -2.54 11.88 8.20
N MET A 107 -1.95 11.64 7.03
CA MET A 107 -1.35 12.65 6.18
C MET A 107 -2.05 12.65 4.82
N LYS A 108 -2.39 13.84 4.31
CA LYS A 108 -2.94 14.02 2.96
C LYS A 108 -1.95 14.82 2.14
N ILE A 109 -1.62 14.29 0.96
CA ILE A 109 -0.73 14.95 0.01
C ILE A 109 -1.57 15.30 -1.22
N PRO A 110 -1.72 16.60 -1.55
CA PRO A 110 -2.42 17.00 -2.77
C PRO A 110 -1.60 16.55 -3.98
N VAL A 111 -2.29 15.98 -4.98
CA VAL A 111 -1.69 15.59 -6.24
C VAL A 111 -2.20 16.53 -7.33
N GLU A 112 -1.31 17.39 -7.82
CA GLU A 112 -1.60 18.27 -8.95
C GLU A 112 -1.46 17.49 -10.26
N ILE A 113 -2.60 17.21 -10.90
CA ILE A 113 -2.62 16.58 -12.22
C ILE A 113 -3.37 17.49 -13.18
N GLU A 114 -2.70 17.91 -14.24
CA GLU A 114 -3.34 18.59 -15.36
C GLU A 114 -4.16 17.57 -16.16
N THR A 115 -5.47 17.49 -15.88
CA THR A 115 -6.36 16.59 -16.61
C THR A 115 -7.53 17.37 -17.21
N SER A 116 -7.68 17.28 -18.53
CA SER A 116 -8.96 17.50 -19.20
C SER A 116 -9.92 16.34 -18.87
N SER A 117 -11.22 16.58 -19.02
CA SER A 117 -12.28 15.65 -18.62
C SER A 117 -12.07 14.23 -19.11
N GLY A 118 -12.47 13.26 -18.28
CA GLY A 118 -12.47 11.85 -18.62
C GLY A 118 -11.95 10.93 -17.51
N GLY A 119 -11.70 9.70 -17.92
CA GLY A 119 -11.13 8.67 -17.08
C GLY A 119 -9.66 8.90 -16.79
N VAL A 120 -9.29 8.87 -15.51
CA VAL A 120 -7.94 9.02 -15.01
C VAL A 120 -7.58 7.79 -14.21
N GLU A 121 -6.59 7.04 -14.69
CA GLU A 121 -5.99 5.93 -13.97
C GLU A 121 -4.72 6.41 -13.27
N LEU A 122 -4.67 6.24 -11.95
CA LEU A 122 -3.51 6.56 -11.12
C LEU A 122 -2.89 5.30 -10.56
N ASN A 123 -1.58 5.20 -10.75
CA ASN A 123 -0.76 4.09 -10.32
C ASN A 123 0.22 4.57 -9.26
N LEU A 124 -0.02 4.20 -8.01
CA LEU A 124 0.86 4.46 -6.90
C LEU A 124 1.77 3.26 -6.68
N SER A 125 3.08 3.47 -6.62
CA SER A 125 4.03 2.48 -6.12
C SER A 125 4.80 3.06 -4.95
N PHE A 126 5.07 2.24 -3.93
CA PHE A 126 5.76 2.72 -2.74
C PHE A 126 6.78 1.71 -2.23
N ASN A 127 7.81 2.22 -1.56
CA ASN A 127 8.83 1.45 -0.87
C ASN A 127 9.26 2.18 0.41
N TYR A 128 9.31 1.47 1.53
CA TYR A 128 9.86 2.00 2.78
C TYR A 128 10.44 0.89 3.66
N VAL A 129 11.23 1.32 4.64
CA VAL A 129 11.77 0.44 5.68
C VAL A 129 11.14 0.81 7.01
N TYR A 130 10.61 -0.18 7.71
CA TYR A 130 10.10 -0.01 9.07
C TYR A 130 10.58 -1.18 9.94
N ARG A 131 11.19 -0.87 11.09
CA ARG A 131 11.77 -1.86 12.03
C ARG A 131 12.60 -2.94 11.31
N PHE A 132 13.50 -2.51 10.43
CA PHE A 132 14.39 -3.38 9.64
C PHE A 132 13.70 -4.29 8.62
N GLN A 133 12.37 -4.18 8.46
CA GLN A 133 11.60 -4.85 7.42
C GLN A 133 11.37 -3.89 6.25
N ARG A 134 11.48 -4.42 5.03
CA ARG A 134 11.18 -3.67 3.80
C ARG A 134 9.75 -3.93 3.38
N PHE A 135 9.01 -2.87 3.17
CA PHE A 135 7.64 -2.89 2.65
C PHE A 135 7.62 -2.24 1.29
N SER A 136 6.93 -2.88 0.35
CA SER A 136 6.66 -2.31 -0.96
C SER A 136 5.31 -2.75 -1.44
N GLY A 137 4.64 -1.89 -2.21
CA GLY A 137 3.33 -2.21 -2.75
C GLY A 137 2.98 -1.33 -3.93
N ARG A 138 1.84 -1.66 -4.54
CA ARG A 138 1.25 -0.90 -5.64
C ARG A 138 -0.25 -0.79 -5.42
N ILE A 139 -0.81 0.38 -5.74
CA ILE A 139 -2.23 0.65 -5.69
C ILE A 139 -2.61 1.35 -6.98
N THR A 140 -3.64 0.84 -7.64
CA THR A 140 -4.20 1.44 -8.84
C THR A 140 -5.61 1.90 -8.54
N ARG A 141 -5.93 3.15 -8.88
CA ARG A 141 -7.29 3.71 -8.75
C ARG A 141 -7.69 4.37 -10.05
N TYR A 142 -8.96 4.19 -10.41
CA TYR A 142 -9.59 4.86 -11.52
C TYR A 142 -10.55 5.94 -10.99
N PHE A 143 -10.38 7.16 -11.47
CA PHE A 143 -11.25 8.30 -11.21
C PHE A 143 -11.91 8.74 -12.50
N PHE A 144 -13.18 9.15 -12.42
CA PHE A 144 -13.87 9.79 -13.53
C PHE A 144 -14.03 11.27 -13.23
N ILE A 145 -13.22 12.10 -13.90
CA ILE A 145 -13.20 13.54 -13.69
C ILE A 145 -14.15 14.17 -14.71
N LYS A 146 -15.23 14.76 -14.20
CA LYS A 146 -16.15 15.57 -15.04
C LYS A 146 -15.48 16.91 -15.32
N GLU A 147 -15.58 17.38 -16.55
CA GLU A 147 -15.11 18.74 -16.88
C GLU A 147 -15.90 19.75 -16.05
N GLU A 148 -15.20 20.45 -15.17
CA GLU A 148 -15.72 21.68 -14.64
C GLU A 148 -15.63 22.74 -15.75
N LYS A 149 -16.75 23.01 -16.42
CA LYS A 149 -16.84 24.12 -17.36
C LYS A 149 -16.41 25.40 -16.66
N SER A 150 -15.57 26.19 -17.33
CA SER A 150 -15.16 27.48 -16.80
C SER A 150 -16.38 28.41 -16.65
N ILE A 151 -16.31 29.39 -15.73
CA ILE A 151 -17.40 30.37 -15.57
C ILE A 151 -17.70 31.08 -16.90
N LYS A 152 -16.68 31.29 -17.73
CA LYS A 152 -16.81 31.91 -19.05
C LYS A 152 -17.61 31.03 -20.03
N GLU A 153 -17.35 29.73 -20.05
CA GLU A 153 -18.10 28.77 -20.87
C GLU A 153 -19.53 28.59 -20.38
N ILE A 154 -19.74 28.50 -19.05
CA ILE A 154 -21.08 28.42 -18.46
C ILE A 154 -21.90 29.65 -18.85
N LYS A 155 -21.30 30.85 -18.79
CA LYS A 155 -21.95 32.10 -19.25
C LYS A 155 -22.26 32.09 -20.75
N LYS A 156 -21.38 31.51 -21.57
CA LYS A 156 -21.58 31.41 -23.02
C LYS A 156 -22.76 30.49 -23.34
N GLU A 157 -22.78 29.28 -22.78
CA GLU A 157 -23.87 28.32 -22.96
C GLU A 157 -25.21 28.86 -22.45
N TYR A 158 -25.20 29.53 -21.29
CA TYR A 158 -26.40 30.20 -20.77
C TYR A 158 -26.96 31.20 -21.79
N ARG A 159 -26.11 32.05 -22.38
CA ARG A 159 -26.55 33.02 -23.40
C ARG A 159 -27.10 32.33 -24.65
N GLU A 160 -26.52 31.21 -25.07
CA GLU A 160 -27.00 30.44 -26.22
C GLU A 160 -28.37 29.80 -25.93
N LEU A 161 -28.57 29.27 -24.72
CA LEU A 161 -29.86 28.71 -24.29
C LEU A 161 -30.93 29.78 -24.15
N VAL A 162 -30.61 30.95 -23.58
CA VAL A 162 -31.53 32.09 -23.50
C VAL A 162 -31.95 32.57 -24.89
N LYS A 163 -31.00 32.66 -25.83
CA LYS A 163 -31.32 33.00 -27.23
C LYS A 163 -32.22 31.96 -27.90
N LYS A 164 -32.15 30.69 -27.50
CA LYS A 164 -32.96 29.62 -28.07
C LYS A 164 -34.39 29.59 -27.53
N TYR A 165 -34.56 29.90 -26.25
CA TYR A 165 -35.84 29.79 -25.53
C TYR A 165 -36.39 31.13 -25.07
N HIS A 166 -36.02 32.25 -25.72
CA HIS A 166 -36.55 33.56 -25.36
C HIS A 166 -38.05 33.62 -25.68
N PRO A 167 -38.92 34.06 -24.74
CA PRO A 167 -40.38 34.06 -24.96
C PRO A 167 -40.81 34.89 -26.17
N ASP A 168 -40.09 35.96 -26.51
CA ASP A 168 -40.35 36.80 -27.70
C ASP A 168 -40.18 36.07 -29.04
N LEU A 169 -39.55 34.89 -29.06
CA LEU A 169 -39.41 34.08 -30.26
C LEU A 169 -40.62 33.16 -30.51
N ALA A 170 -41.53 33.05 -29.54
CA ALA A 170 -42.70 32.19 -29.65
C ALA A 170 -43.71 32.76 -30.64
N LYS A 171 -44.28 31.88 -31.48
CA LYS A 171 -45.28 32.27 -32.50
C LYS A 171 -46.71 32.24 -31.96
N ASN A 172 -46.95 31.50 -30.88
CA ASN A 172 -48.25 31.35 -30.26
C ASN A 172 -48.14 31.34 -28.72
N GLU A 173 -49.29 31.45 -28.06
CA GLU A 173 -49.37 31.56 -26.59
C GLU A 173 -48.94 30.27 -25.87
N GLU A 174 -49.13 29.11 -26.49
CA GLU A 174 -48.73 27.81 -25.93
C GLU A 174 -47.21 27.61 -25.97
N GLU A 175 -46.57 27.96 -27.08
CA GLU A 175 -45.11 27.95 -27.26
C GLU A 175 -44.45 28.97 -26.35
N ARG A 176 -45.11 30.12 -26.14
CA ARG A 176 -44.65 31.14 -25.19
C ARG A 176 -44.58 30.58 -23.76
N LYS A 177 -45.65 29.91 -23.29
CA LYS A 177 -45.65 29.24 -21.98
C LYS A 177 -44.59 28.16 -21.88
N TYR A 178 -44.36 27.41 -22.95
CA TYR A 178 -43.28 26.41 -23.00
C TYR A 178 -41.89 27.05 -22.88
N PHE A 179 -41.63 28.13 -23.62
CA PHE A 179 -40.36 28.88 -23.56
C PHE A 179 -40.14 29.51 -22.19
N GLU A 180 -41.17 30.13 -21.59
CA GLU A 180 -41.11 30.67 -20.23
C GLU A 180 -40.72 29.58 -19.21
N SER A 181 -41.35 28.40 -19.27
CA SER A 181 -41.03 27.27 -18.38
C SER A 181 -39.61 26.72 -18.58
N GLN A 182 -39.11 26.65 -19.82
CA GLN A 182 -37.73 26.22 -20.08
C GLN A 182 -36.73 27.26 -19.57
N LEU A 183 -37.00 28.55 -19.80
CA LEU A 183 -36.13 29.64 -19.39
C LEU A 183 -36.03 29.72 -17.86
N GLU A 184 -37.13 29.50 -17.13
CA GLU A 184 -37.14 29.39 -15.67
C GLU A 184 -36.18 28.29 -15.17
N LYS A 185 -36.27 27.07 -15.74
CA LYS A 185 -35.38 25.95 -15.39
C LYS A 185 -33.91 26.24 -15.71
N ILE A 186 -33.65 26.92 -16.82
CA ILE A 186 -32.30 27.33 -17.23
C ILE A 186 -31.74 28.35 -16.23
N ASN A 187 -32.53 29.34 -15.83
CA ASN A 187 -32.15 30.37 -14.87
C ASN A 187 -31.88 29.77 -13.49
N GLU A 188 -32.75 28.86 -13.03
CA GLU A 188 -32.57 28.17 -11.75
C GLU A 188 -31.26 27.37 -11.73
N LYS A 189 -31.01 26.54 -12.75
CA LYS A 189 -29.76 25.79 -12.88
C LYS A 189 -28.53 26.70 -12.94
N TYR A 190 -28.57 27.76 -13.74
CA TYR A 190 -27.46 28.70 -13.87
C TYR A 190 -27.15 29.41 -12.54
N SER A 191 -28.19 29.85 -11.82
CA SER A 191 -28.03 30.48 -10.51
C SER A 191 -27.42 29.54 -9.48
N LYS A 192 -27.83 28.26 -9.47
CA LYS A 192 -27.27 27.23 -8.59
C LYS A 192 -25.78 26.99 -8.88
N ILE A 193 -25.42 26.80 -10.15
CA ILE A 193 -24.03 26.60 -10.58
C ILE A 193 -23.14 27.80 -10.19
N LEU A 194 -23.63 29.03 -10.38
CA LEU A 194 -22.89 30.23 -9.98
C LEU A 194 -22.71 30.36 -8.47
N LYS A 195 -23.73 29.99 -7.68
CA LYS A 195 -23.67 30.03 -6.23
C LYS A 195 -22.63 29.04 -5.69
N GLU A 196 -22.63 27.82 -6.23
CA GLU A 196 -21.68 26.76 -5.90
C GLU A 196 -20.23 27.16 -6.24
N LYS A 197 -19.99 27.74 -7.42
CA LYS A 197 -18.66 28.23 -7.79
C LYS A 197 -18.18 29.45 -6.98
N ARG A 198 -19.09 30.24 -6.39
CA ARG A 198 -18.72 31.37 -5.51
C ARG A 198 -18.40 30.95 -4.09
N SER A 199 -18.92 29.84 -3.59
CA SER A 199 -18.66 29.36 -2.22
C SER A 199 -17.34 28.60 -2.07
N VAL A 200 -16.70 28.24 -3.18
CA VAL A 200 -15.42 27.51 -3.21
C VAL A 200 -14.22 28.48 -3.38
N LEU A 201 -14.48 29.76 -3.65
CA LEU A 201 -13.51 30.86 -3.68
C LEU A 201 -13.48 31.59 -2.34
#